data_AF-A0A0G4EDQ7-F1
#
_entry.id   AF-A0A0G4EDQ7-F1
#
_cell.length_a   1.000
_cell.length_b   1.000
_cell.length_c   1.000
_cell.angle_alpha   90.00
_cell.angle_beta   90.00
_cell.angle_gamma   90.00
#
_symmetry.space_group_name_H-M   'P 1'
#
loop_
_entity.id
_entity.type
_entity.pdbx_description
1 polymer ?
#
loop_
_entity_poly.entity_id
_entity_poly.type
_entity_poly.pdbx_seq_one_letter_code
_entity_poly.pdbx_strand_id
1 'polypeptide(L)'
;MYQEATAEIARLTSTADSLRLQLAATEGAEAKKQSVKQDTGRVSKVVEALNLPKQVDVKSVHTVENEWSEEFKPHLDGPPERTALFAIELTKTQDNEGFQFRTDPAQFVEATLDILEKGLQQMGDIPQPEKFILPHLFKTQPKMVLASVNLDEGLVQELRTSLDDSLKTTLPYMTDYLQCFQQYIDLLKLDPAAHVKALQEQETPPSNDNFAKQVQENVDKEERLYGNIPETLTIGLFQLSCKEIRKLLEGKFHSLAGLMQDVLAVRLREQCATVLESFHGMCVRLRKRPKHIEELSKLRDTWPACRQRYKLSPDDYHTRWKMLRSPKATYHLIAATDAALTKERENFLNTMQSQQSEFDEVLNYFAGIVGDFAQYHDLTKIDEIAANVASVSKRLQVSLLLAKLFNSREGLFGKDSTDYTRLQRIAKDFEPFSNLWTMTASWLVNRKKWTDGPFDQIDAKALEDQVMNGSKIMLEVARAFRDRNNPEVLKNVLKIAEKIRSELEEFKAFVPLVVALRKDGMRDRHWQQVSDKCSVQVSPAMEDFTLRRFLELGMHESVDAISEIGDKAGKEFSIEKALAKMKRTGRASSLTSGRSTAPQTHISSRDRTT
;
A
#
# COMPACT_ATOMS: atom_id res chain seq x y z
N MET A 1 38.88 35.82 -45.15
CA MET A 1 38.55 37.22 -44.77
C MET A 1 39.76 38.15 -44.65
N TYR A 2 40.56 38.16 -43.56
CA TYR A 2 41.69 39.12 -43.46
C TYR A 2 42.76 38.92 -44.55
N GLN A 3 43.00 37.67 -44.97
CA GLN A 3 43.93 37.31 -46.04
C GLN A 3 43.40 37.55 -47.46
N GLU A 4 42.09 37.41 -47.68
CA GLU A 4 41.46 37.71 -48.97
C GLU A 4 41.33 39.23 -49.18
N ALA A 5 41.03 39.98 -48.10
CA ALA A 5 41.05 41.43 -48.14
C ALA A 5 42.47 41.96 -48.44
N THR A 6 43.53 41.34 -47.92
CA THR A 6 44.91 41.72 -48.27
C THR A 6 45.28 41.36 -49.71
N ALA A 7 44.76 40.25 -50.25
CA ALA A 7 44.98 39.86 -51.65
C ALA A 7 44.25 40.78 -52.63
N GLU A 8 43.03 41.20 -52.30
CA GLU A 8 42.24 42.12 -53.13
C GLU A 8 42.83 43.55 -53.06
N ILE A 9 43.29 43.99 -51.89
CA ILE A 9 44.05 45.24 -51.74
C ILE A 9 45.34 45.20 -52.59
N ALA A 10 46.08 44.08 -52.60
CA ALA A 10 47.29 43.94 -53.43
C ALA A 10 46.98 43.97 -54.93
N ARG A 11 45.85 43.39 -55.36
CA ARG A 11 45.37 43.43 -56.76
C ARG A 11 44.94 44.84 -57.17
N LEU A 12 44.23 45.56 -56.32
CA LEU A 12 43.83 46.95 -56.54
C LEU A 12 45.07 47.87 -56.57
N THR A 13 46.07 47.60 -55.73
CA THR A 13 47.35 48.34 -55.73
C THR A 13 48.15 48.11 -57.01
N SER A 14 48.21 46.86 -57.49
CA SER A 14 48.85 46.51 -58.78
C SER A 14 48.13 47.12 -59.99
N THR A 15 46.80 47.22 -59.93
CA THR A 15 46.00 47.84 -61.00
C THR A 15 46.16 49.37 -60.99
N ALA A 16 46.30 49.97 -59.80
CA ALA A 16 46.63 51.37 -59.63
C ALA A 16 48.05 51.71 -60.14
N ASP A 17 49.02 50.82 -59.97
CA ASP A 17 50.37 50.98 -60.52
C ASP A 17 50.41 50.82 -62.06
N SER A 18 49.55 49.96 -62.63
CA SER A 18 49.38 49.88 -64.09
C SER A 18 48.71 51.12 -64.67
N LEU A 19 47.76 51.72 -63.95
CA LEU A 19 47.12 52.99 -64.34
C LEU A 19 48.07 54.18 -64.17
N ARG A 20 48.98 54.15 -63.18
CA ARG A 20 50.08 55.13 -63.02
C ARG A 20 51.01 55.17 -64.23
N LEU A 21 51.30 54.02 -64.83
CA LEU A 21 52.12 53.91 -66.05
C LEU A 21 51.41 54.46 -67.29
N GLN A 22 50.08 54.40 -67.34
CA GLN A 22 49.28 54.95 -68.45
C GLN A 22 48.99 56.45 -68.29
N LEU A 23 48.80 56.95 -67.05
CA LEU A 23 48.55 58.37 -66.78
C LEU A 23 49.82 59.24 -66.85
N ALA A 24 51.01 58.66 -66.73
CA ALA A 24 52.27 59.38 -66.92
C ALA A 24 52.51 59.83 -68.38
N ALA A 25 51.67 59.41 -69.34
CA ALA A 25 51.84 59.68 -70.77
C ALA A 25 50.97 60.82 -71.33
N THR A 26 50.11 61.49 -70.54
CA THR A 26 49.24 62.55 -71.07
C THR A 26 49.10 63.75 -70.12
N GLU A 27 49.59 64.90 -70.55
CA GLU A 27 49.44 66.17 -69.84
C GLU A 27 47.98 66.67 -69.80
N GLY A 28 47.64 67.33 -68.68
CA GLY A 28 46.96 68.62 -68.72
C GLY A 28 45.42 68.65 -68.70
N ALA A 29 44.85 68.82 -67.51
CA ALA A 29 43.59 69.51 -67.18
C ALA A 29 42.23 69.11 -67.84
N GLU A 30 42.16 68.69 -69.10
CA GLU A 30 40.92 68.21 -69.75
C GLU A 30 40.60 66.76 -69.38
N ALA A 31 41.62 65.92 -69.20
CA ALA A 31 41.48 64.57 -68.63
C ALA A 31 40.93 64.60 -67.19
N LYS A 32 41.07 65.72 -66.46
CA LYS A 32 40.54 65.89 -65.09
C LYS A 32 39.01 65.98 -65.06
N LYS A 33 38.38 66.66 -66.03
CA LYS A 33 36.90 66.69 -66.13
C LYS A 33 36.33 65.38 -66.67
N GLN A 34 37.09 64.67 -67.49
CA GLN A 34 36.68 63.39 -68.09
C GLN A 34 36.89 62.21 -67.13
N SER A 35 38.01 62.14 -66.39
CA SER A 35 38.29 61.14 -65.35
C SER A 35 37.34 61.28 -64.18
N VAL A 36 37.08 62.50 -63.68
CA VAL A 36 36.08 62.69 -62.61
C VAL A 36 34.69 62.23 -63.09
N LYS A 37 34.30 62.49 -64.35
CA LYS A 37 33.04 61.96 -64.93
C LYS A 37 33.04 60.43 -65.14
N GLN A 38 34.19 59.85 -65.47
CA GLN A 38 34.36 58.40 -65.70
C GLN A 38 34.42 57.62 -64.38
N ASP A 39 35.04 58.20 -63.36
CA ASP A 39 35.12 57.65 -62.01
C ASP A 39 33.80 57.86 -61.25
N THR A 40 33.07 58.97 -61.46
CA THR A 40 31.68 59.10 -60.95
C THR A 40 30.73 58.09 -61.60
N GLY A 41 30.91 57.78 -62.88
CA GLY A 41 30.16 56.71 -63.55
C GLY A 41 30.57 55.30 -63.10
N ARG A 42 31.69 55.16 -62.38
CA ARG A 42 32.12 53.91 -61.73
C ARG A 42 31.63 53.84 -60.29
N VAL A 43 31.53 54.95 -59.57
CA VAL A 43 31.01 54.99 -58.19
C VAL A 43 29.48 54.97 -58.14
N SER A 44 28.76 55.58 -59.10
CA SER A 44 27.30 55.34 -59.22
C SER A 44 27.01 53.86 -59.53
N LYS A 45 27.89 53.22 -60.30
CA LYS A 45 27.87 51.76 -60.51
C LYS A 45 28.20 50.96 -59.26
N VAL A 46 28.88 51.51 -58.25
CA VAL A 46 29.09 50.82 -56.96
C VAL A 46 27.81 50.84 -56.13
N VAL A 47 27.05 51.93 -56.15
CA VAL A 47 25.73 52.00 -55.52
C VAL A 47 24.69 51.16 -56.28
N GLU A 48 24.73 51.14 -57.61
CA GLU A 48 23.96 50.20 -58.45
C GLU A 48 24.45 48.74 -58.32
N ALA A 49 25.71 48.52 -57.92
CA ALA A 49 26.28 47.19 -57.64
C ALA A 49 26.07 46.72 -56.19
N LEU A 50 25.56 47.58 -55.30
CA LEU A 50 24.94 47.10 -54.07
C LEU A 50 23.72 46.33 -54.53
N ASN A 51 23.86 45.02 -54.47
CA ASN A 51 22.89 44.04 -54.91
C ASN A 51 21.69 44.12 -53.95
N LEU A 52 20.90 45.19 -54.10
CA LEU A 52 19.77 45.57 -53.26
C LEU A 52 18.48 45.04 -53.89
N PRO A 53 17.66 44.29 -53.14
CA PRO A 53 16.35 43.92 -53.63
C PRO A 53 15.47 45.16 -53.73
N LYS A 54 14.62 45.18 -54.75
CA LYS A 54 13.62 46.22 -54.99
C LYS A 54 12.57 46.23 -53.87
N GLN A 55 12.22 45.04 -53.38
CA GLN A 55 11.31 44.84 -52.27
C GLN A 55 11.64 43.51 -51.59
N VAL A 56 11.47 43.44 -50.27
CA VAL A 56 11.52 42.19 -49.52
C VAL A 56 10.14 41.93 -48.94
N ASP A 57 9.56 40.77 -49.22
CA ASP A 57 8.28 40.35 -48.66
C ASP A 57 8.50 39.28 -47.58
N VAL A 58 8.19 39.64 -46.34
CA VAL A 58 8.32 38.76 -45.18
C VAL A 58 6.95 38.13 -44.91
N LYS A 59 6.70 36.95 -45.49
CA LYS A 59 5.41 36.25 -45.37
C LYS A 59 5.33 35.43 -44.09
N SER A 60 6.43 34.76 -43.71
CA SER A 60 6.49 33.90 -42.53
C SER A 60 7.93 33.55 -42.15
N VAL A 61 8.10 32.81 -41.05
CA VAL A 61 9.42 32.36 -40.56
C VAL A 61 10.23 31.56 -41.60
N HIS A 62 9.56 30.82 -42.50
CA HIS A 62 10.20 29.99 -43.53
C HIS A 62 10.23 30.63 -44.92
N THR A 63 9.41 31.66 -45.16
CA THR A 63 9.25 32.27 -46.50
C THR A 63 9.53 33.76 -46.43
N VAL A 64 10.71 34.14 -46.94
CA VAL A 64 11.06 35.53 -47.24
C VAL A 64 11.46 35.59 -48.71
N GLU A 65 10.75 36.42 -49.46
CA GLU A 65 10.98 36.60 -50.90
C GLU A 65 11.69 37.93 -51.13
N ASN A 66 12.90 37.87 -51.72
CA ASN A 66 13.63 39.06 -52.14
C ASN A 66 13.32 39.31 -53.61
N GLU A 67 12.58 40.36 -53.93
CA GLU A 67 12.27 40.77 -55.30
C GLU A 67 13.41 41.63 -55.88
N TRP A 68 13.87 41.29 -57.08
CA TRP A 68 15.02 41.94 -57.71
C TRP A 68 14.58 42.70 -58.97
N SER A 69 15.21 43.85 -59.23
CA SER A 69 14.93 44.70 -60.40
C SER A 69 15.44 44.13 -61.72
N GLU A 70 16.51 43.32 -61.69
CA GLU A 70 17.15 42.71 -62.87
C GLU A 70 17.44 41.22 -62.61
N GLU A 71 17.60 40.41 -63.67
CA GLU A 71 18.07 39.01 -63.56
C GLU A 71 19.56 38.95 -63.17
N PHE A 72 19.92 38.05 -62.24
CA PHE A 72 21.31 37.89 -61.82
C PHE A 72 22.14 37.24 -62.93
N LYS A 73 23.22 37.89 -63.34
CA LYS A 73 24.20 37.34 -64.29
C LYS A 73 25.52 37.11 -63.55
N PRO A 74 25.88 35.84 -63.23
CA PRO A 74 27.13 35.55 -62.55
C PRO A 74 28.34 35.93 -63.42
N HIS A 75 29.33 36.58 -62.81
CA HIS A 75 30.63 36.80 -63.44
C HIS A 75 31.41 35.47 -63.50
N LEU A 76 32.29 35.27 -64.49
CA LEU A 76 33.06 34.03 -64.68
C LEU A 76 33.88 33.59 -63.45
N ASP A 77 34.29 34.55 -62.63
CA ASP A 77 35.03 34.37 -61.36
C ASP A 77 34.21 34.76 -60.11
N GLY A 78 32.92 35.02 -60.25
CA GLY A 78 32.04 35.49 -59.17
C GLY A 78 31.22 34.35 -58.51
N PRO A 79 30.53 34.63 -57.40
CA PRO A 79 29.65 33.64 -56.78
C PRO A 79 28.53 33.22 -57.74
N PRO A 80 28.11 31.94 -57.71
CA PRO A 80 27.11 31.39 -58.63
C PRO A 80 25.70 31.98 -58.40
N GLU A 81 25.47 32.60 -57.24
CA GLU A 81 24.20 33.19 -56.81
C GLU A 81 24.46 34.53 -56.09
N ARG A 82 23.39 35.30 -55.87
CA ARG A 82 23.47 36.55 -55.09
C ARG A 82 23.83 36.23 -53.64
N THR A 83 24.94 36.80 -53.17
CA THR A 83 25.38 36.66 -51.78
C THR A 83 24.96 37.87 -50.94
N ALA A 84 24.52 37.62 -49.71
CA ALA A 84 24.29 38.67 -48.73
C ALA A 84 25.62 39.38 -48.36
N LEU A 85 25.53 40.64 -47.97
CA LEU A 85 26.70 41.45 -47.57
C LEU A 85 27.07 41.25 -46.11
N PHE A 86 26.07 41.05 -45.24
CA PHE A 86 26.26 40.94 -43.80
C PHE A 86 25.77 39.59 -43.30
N ALA A 87 26.45 39.02 -42.29
CA ALA A 87 25.98 37.85 -41.57
C ALA A 87 25.52 38.27 -40.17
N ILE A 88 24.34 37.80 -39.76
CA ILE A 88 23.73 38.14 -38.48
C ILE A 88 23.05 36.91 -37.88
N GLU A 89 22.98 36.86 -36.56
CA GLU A 89 22.49 35.70 -35.82
C GLU A 89 21.27 36.10 -34.99
N LEU A 90 20.23 35.27 -35.04
CA LEU A 90 19.07 35.41 -34.19
C LEU A 90 19.34 34.74 -32.83
N THR A 91 19.12 35.47 -31.75
CA THR A 91 19.29 34.99 -30.37
C THR A 91 18.06 35.35 -29.52
N LYS A 92 17.96 34.76 -28.33
CA LYS A 92 16.99 35.15 -27.31
C LYS A 92 17.45 36.37 -26.52
N THR A 93 16.52 37.07 -25.88
CA THR A 93 16.81 38.08 -24.85
C THR A 93 17.29 37.41 -23.56
N GLN A 94 18.00 38.16 -22.71
CA GLN A 94 18.56 37.64 -21.45
C GLN A 94 17.48 37.08 -20.51
N ASP A 95 16.29 37.67 -20.54
CA ASP A 95 15.15 37.29 -19.70
C ASP A 95 14.27 36.17 -20.30
N ASN A 96 14.63 35.62 -21.48
CA ASN A 96 13.80 34.69 -22.26
C ASN A 96 12.41 35.25 -22.63
N GLU A 97 12.24 36.58 -22.65
CA GLU A 97 10.97 37.23 -22.93
C GLU A 97 10.72 37.45 -24.43
N GLY A 98 11.76 37.32 -25.27
CA GLY A 98 11.64 37.51 -26.71
C GLY A 98 12.89 37.13 -27.48
N PHE A 99 12.88 37.49 -28.76
CA PHE A 99 13.96 37.26 -29.71
C PHE A 99 14.57 38.59 -30.14
N GLN A 100 15.89 38.59 -30.33
CA GLN A 100 16.66 39.76 -30.76
C GLN A 100 17.78 39.32 -31.69
N PHE A 101 18.27 40.24 -32.52
CA PHE A 101 19.52 39.98 -33.24
C PHE A 101 20.71 40.14 -32.30
N ARG A 102 21.76 39.33 -32.51
CA ARG A 102 22.99 39.38 -31.69
C ARG A 102 23.68 40.74 -31.75
N THR A 103 23.60 41.38 -32.91
CA THR A 103 24.06 42.74 -33.16
C THR A 103 22.89 43.50 -33.76
N ASP A 104 22.64 44.73 -33.33
CA ASP A 104 21.58 45.54 -33.90
C ASP A 104 21.86 45.80 -35.40
N PRO A 105 20.94 45.47 -36.33
CA PRO A 105 21.09 45.75 -37.75
C PRO A 105 21.48 47.21 -38.07
N ALA A 106 21.07 48.18 -37.24
CA ALA A 106 21.43 49.58 -37.40
C ALA A 106 22.95 49.82 -37.28
N GLN A 107 23.66 49.05 -36.45
CA GLN A 107 25.11 49.18 -36.26
C GLN A 107 25.90 48.79 -37.51
N PHE A 108 25.36 47.90 -38.37
CA PHE A 108 25.99 47.57 -39.65
C PHE A 108 25.93 48.75 -40.62
N VAL A 109 24.86 49.54 -40.57
CA VAL A 109 24.73 50.77 -41.35
C VAL A 109 25.78 51.78 -40.91
N GLU A 110 25.86 52.04 -39.60
CA GLU A 110 26.84 52.96 -39.01
C GLU A 110 28.28 52.53 -39.33
N ALA A 111 28.60 51.24 -39.16
CA ALA A 111 29.94 50.72 -39.44
C ALA A 111 30.31 50.82 -40.94
N THR A 112 29.35 50.61 -41.84
CA THR A 112 29.60 50.72 -43.30
C THR A 112 29.89 52.17 -43.69
N LEU A 113 29.15 53.12 -43.13
CA LEU A 113 29.40 54.55 -43.35
C LEU A 113 30.73 55.00 -42.74
N ASP A 114 31.07 54.53 -41.54
CA ASP A 114 32.35 54.83 -40.90
C ASP A 114 33.55 54.26 -41.67
N ILE A 115 33.43 53.06 -42.25
CA ILE A 115 34.46 52.48 -43.13
C ILE A 115 34.64 53.33 -44.39
N LEU A 116 33.55 53.79 -45.01
CA LEU A 116 33.61 54.68 -46.17
C LEU A 116 34.31 55.99 -45.81
N GLU A 117 33.94 56.61 -44.69
CA GLU A 117 34.53 57.87 -44.22
C GLU A 117 36.02 57.71 -43.90
N LYS A 118 36.41 56.65 -43.19
CA LYS A 118 37.82 56.33 -42.90
C LYS A 118 38.62 56.02 -44.17
N GLY A 119 38.03 55.32 -45.13
CA GLY A 119 38.64 55.01 -46.42
C GLY A 119 38.94 56.28 -47.21
N LEU A 120 37.99 57.20 -47.28
CA LEU A 120 38.17 58.51 -47.92
C LEU A 120 39.25 59.35 -47.22
N GLN A 121 39.28 59.37 -45.90
CA GLN A 121 40.32 60.06 -45.12
C GLN A 121 41.72 59.51 -45.43
N GLN A 122 41.88 58.19 -45.52
CA GLN A 122 43.18 57.58 -45.85
C GLN A 122 43.62 57.87 -47.28
N MET A 123 42.70 57.92 -48.24
CA MET A 123 43.01 58.33 -49.61
C MET A 123 43.44 59.80 -49.70
N GLY A 124 42.93 60.64 -48.79
CA GLY A 124 43.35 62.02 -48.52
C GLY A 124 44.84 62.22 -48.24
N ASP A 125 45.47 61.23 -47.63
CA ASP A 125 46.83 61.33 -47.12
C ASP A 125 47.88 60.70 -48.06
N ILE A 126 47.50 60.28 -49.26
CA ILE A 126 48.43 59.64 -50.20
C ILE A 126 49.45 60.66 -50.73
N PRO A 127 50.76 60.50 -50.42
CA PRO A 127 51.78 61.43 -50.88
C PRO A 127 52.02 61.35 -52.40
N GLN A 128 52.31 62.49 -53.02
CA GLN A 128 52.67 62.56 -54.44
C GLN A 128 54.02 61.86 -54.72
N PRO A 129 54.16 61.12 -55.84
CA PRO A 129 55.40 60.41 -56.18
C PRO A 129 56.61 61.33 -56.32
N GLU A 130 56.40 62.58 -56.76
CA GLU A 130 57.42 63.62 -56.90
C GLU A 130 58.18 63.88 -55.59
N LYS A 131 57.52 63.72 -54.44
CA LYS A 131 58.14 63.84 -53.12
C LYS A 131 59.18 62.75 -52.85
N PHE A 132 58.95 61.53 -53.34
CA PHE A 132 59.88 60.40 -53.15
C PHE A 132 61.03 60.42 -54.15
N ILE A 133 60.77 60.90 -55.37
CA ILE A 133 61.76 60.92 -56.45
C ILE A 133 62.68 62.15 -56.34
N LEU A 134 62.16 63.32 -55.90
CA LEU A 134 62.90 64.58 -55.83
C LEU A 134 62.84 65.25 -54.44
N PRO A 135 63.30 64.57 -53.37
CA PRO A 135 63.14 65.05 -51.98
C PRO A 135 63.88 66.36 -51.68
N HIS A 136 64.83 66.78 -52.52
CA HIS A 136 65.65 67.97 -52.31
C HIS A 136 64.97 69.28 -52.76
N LEU A 137 64.02 69.20 -53.69
CA LEU A 137 63.29 70.35 -54.25
C LEU A 137 62.09 70.76 -53.41
N PHE A 138 61.50 69.83 -52.63
CA PHE A 138 60.22 70.04 -51.94
C PHE A 138 60.33 70.08 -50.39
N LYS A 139 61.54 70.33 -49.85
CA LYS A 139 61.82 70.30 -48.40
C LYS A 139 60.99 71.27 -47.54
N THR A 140 60.48 72.37 -48.13
CA THR A 140 59.74 73.42 -47.43
C THR A 140 58.22 73.32 -47.59
N GLN A 141 57.70 72.38 -48.36
CA GLN A 141 56.26 72.20 -48.55
C GLN A 141 55.69 71.14 -47.60
N PRO A 142 54.76 71.49 -46.68
CA PRO A 142 54.41 70.64 -45.55
C PRO A 142 53.50 69.44 -45.89
N LYS A 143 52.75 69.46 -47.01
CA LYS A 143 51.97 68.29 -47.51
C LYS A 143 51.79 68.38 -49.03
N MET A 144 52.57 67.61 -49.79
CA MET A 144 52.25 67.30 -51.20
C MET A 144 51.54 65.95 -51.24
N VAL A 145 50.21 65.99 -51.14
CA VAL A 145 49.34 64.82 -51.31
C VAL A 145 48.70 64.86 -52.70
N LEU A 146 48.36 63.70 -53.24
CA LEU A 146 47.58 63.62 -54.46
C LEU A 146 46.24 64.35 -54.24
N ALA A 147 45.73 65.00 -55.27
CA ALA A 147 44.37 65.56 -55.21
C ALA A 147 43.38 64.39 -55.16
N SER A 148 42.95 64.02 -53.97
CA SER A 148 41.95 63.00 -53.72
C SER A 148 40.58 63.63 -53.48
N VAL A 149 39.55 62.79 -53.56
CA VAL A 149 38.17 63.14 -53.26
C VAL A 149 38.01 63.43 -51.76
N ASN A 150 37.39 64.57 -51.40
CA ASN A 150 37.15 64.97 -50.00
C ASN A 150 35.71 64.72 -49.55
N LEU A 151 35.51 64.57 -48.23
CA LEU A 151 34.19 64.36 -47.62
C LEU A 151 33.21 65.53 -47.83
N ASP A 152 33.72 66.76 -48.01
CA ASP A 152 32.91 67.97 -48.19
C ASP A 152 32.43 68.17 -49.64
N GLU A 153 32.86 67.33 -50.58
CA GLU A 153 32.43 67.42 -51.97
C GLU A 153 30.97 66.99 -52.11
N GLY A 154 30.14 67.81 -52.78
CA GLY A 154 28.69 67.57 -52.89
C GLY A 154 28.33 66.18 -53.45
N LEU A 155 29.10 65.67 -54.42
CA LEU A 155 28.89 64.33 -54.99
C LEU A 155 29.15 63.20 -53.97
N VAL A 156 30.12 63.38 -53.07
CA VAL A 156 30.43 62.40 -52.02
C VAL A 156 29.36 62.40 -50.96
N GLN A 157 28.83 63.58 -50.61
CA GLN A 157 27.70 63.71 -49.70
C GLN A 157 26.42 63.12 -50.28
N GLU A 158 26.16 63.31 -51.58
CA GLU A 158 25.05 62.68 -52.30
C GLU A 158 25.17 61.16 -52.28
N LEU A 159 26.36 60.60 -52.58
CA LEU A 159 26.61 59.16 -52.55
C LEU A 159 26.51 58.57 -51.14
N ARG A 160 27.03 59.28 -50.13
CA ARG A 160 26.94 58.88 -48.72
C ARG A 160 25.48 58.84 -48.26
N THR A 161 24.68 59.85 -48.62
CA THR A 161 23.26 59.90 -48.29
C THR A 161 22.49 58.80 -49.01
N SER A 162 22.77 58.59 -50.30
CA SER A 162 22.18 57.51 -51.08
C SER A 162 22.51 56.11 -50.50
N LEU A 163 23.73 55.92 -50.00
CA LEU A 163 24.16 54.68 -49.35
C LEU A 163 23.45 54.48 -48.00
N ASP A 164 23.39 55.52 -47.17
CA ASP A 164 22.69 55.51 -45.88
C ASP A 164 21.19 55.17 -46.05
N ASP A 165 20.51 55.83 -46.98
CA ASP A 165 19.10 55.58 -47.29
C ASP A 165 18.88 54.15 -47.79
N SER A 166 19.75 53.65 -48.66
CA SER A 166 19.66 52.29 -49.22
C SER A 166 19.84 51.21 -48.15
N LEU A 167 20.80 51.40 -47.24
CA LEU A 167 21.04 50.48 -46.12
C LEU A 167 19.91 50.55 -45.09
N LYS A 168 19.41 51.75 -44.76
CA LYS A 168 18.28 51.94 -43.84
C LYS A 168 16.98 51.33 -44.32
N THR A 169 16.76 51.31 -45.64
CA THR A 169 15.59 50.66 -46.26
C THR A 169 15.50 49.17 -45.93
N THR A 170 16.62 48.52 -45.56
CA THR A 170 16.65 47.10 -45.19
C THR A 170 16.24 46.82 -43.73
N LEU A 171 16.31 47.83 -42.84
CA LEU A 171 16.07 47.67 -41.40
C LEU A 171 14.62 47.28 -41.03
N PRO A 172 13.56 47.83 -41.65
CA PRO A 172 12.18 47.43 -41.37
C PRO A 172 11.94 45.94 -41.61
N TYR A 173 12.47 45.37 -42.70
CA TYR A 173 12.30 43.95 -43.03
C TYR A 173 12.87 43.01 -41.95
N MET A 174 13.98 43.41 -41.32
CA MET A 174 14.57 42.69 -40.20
C MET A 174 13.65 42.72 -38.96
N THR A 175 12.96 43.85 -38.75
CA THR A 175 12.00 44.02 -37.65
C THR A 175 10.73 43.21 -37.88
N ASP A 176 10.21 43.20 -39.11
CA ASP A 176 9.05 42.40 -39.51
C ASP A 176 9.33 40.90 -39.32
N TYR A 177 10.54 40.46 -39.68
CA TYR A 177 10.95 39.07 -39.47
C TYR A 177 11.03 38.68 -37.98
N LEU A 178 11.53 39.56 -37.11
CA LEU A 178 11.49 39.34 -35.66
C LEU A 178 10.04 39.17 -35.15
N GLN A 179 9.09 39.91 -35.73
CA GLN A 179 7.68 39.81 -35.33
C GLN A 179 7.08 38.43 -35.65
N CYS A 180 7.51 37.77 -36.73
CA CYS A 180 7.10 36.40 -37.04
C CYS A 180 7.48 35.38 -35.95
N PHE A 181 8.50 35.66 -35.13
CA PHE A 181 8.93 34.77 -34.03
C PHE A 181 8.11 34.93 -32.74
N GLN A 182 7.19 35.90 -32.66
CA GLN A 182 6.35 36.09 -31.46
C GLN A 182 5.52 34.85 -31.10
N GLN A 183 5.13 34.04 -32.10
CA GLN A 183 4.40 32.78 -31.90
C GLN A 183 5.18 31.72 -31.08
N TYR A 184 6.50 31.86 -30.93
CA TYR A 184 7.34 30.92 -30.18
C TYR A 184 7.72 31.42 -28.78
N ILE A 185 7.24 32.59 -28.34
CA ILE A 185 7.57 33.17 -27.03
C ILE A 185 7.06 32.27 -25.89
N ASP A 186 5.85 31.73 -26.01
CA ASP A 186 5.27 30.84 -24.99
C ASP A 186 6.12 29.57 -24.80
N LEU A 187 6.65 29.03 -25.91
CA LEU A 187 7.56 27.88 -25.89
C LEU A 187 8.92 28.23 -25.28
N LEU A 188 9.42 29.45 -25.52
CA LEU A 188 10.68 29.93 -24.95
C LEU A 188 10.59 30.05 -23.42
N LYS A 189 9.44 30.51 -22.91
CA LYS A 189 9.14 30.65 -21.47
C LYS A 189 8.83 29.33 -20.77
N LEU A 190 8.44 28.29 -21.52
CA LEU A 190 8.09 26.98 -20.97
C LEU A 190 9.31 26.33 -20.29
N ASP A 191 9.15 25.94 -19.03
CA ASP A 191 10.08 25.05 -18.33
C ASP A 191 9.58 23.59 -18.40
N PRO A 192 10.27 22.70 -19.14
CA PRO A 192 9.86 21.29 -19.26
C PRO A 192 9.74 20.58 -17.92
N ALA A 193 10.65 20.85 -16.96
CA ALA A 193 10.67 20.14 -15.68
C ALA A 193 9.50 20.57 -14.79
N ALA A 194 9.28 21.88 -14.65
CA ALA A 194 8.14 22.40 -13.89
C ALA A 194 6.79 21.98 -14.49
N HIS A 195 6.68 21.95 -15.83
CA HIS A 195 5.44 21.54 -16.49
C HIS A 195 5.10 20.06 -16.23
N VAL A 196 6.07 19.15 -16.36
CA VAL A 196 5.84 17.72 -16.07
C VAL A 196 5.51 17.50 -14.60
N LYS A 197 6.18 18.22 -13.69
CA LYS A 197 5.88 18.14 -12.26
C LYS A 197 4.47 18.62 -11.93
N ALA A 198 4.04 19.75 -12.50
CA ALA A 198 2.68 20.25 -12.33
C ALA A 198 1.62 19.25 -12.82
N LEU A 199 1.88 18.54 -13.93
CA LEU A 199 0.99 17.48 -14.42
C LEU A 199 0.93 16.25 -13.50
N GLN A 200 1.98 15.98 -12.72
CA GLN A 200 1.99 14.89 -11.74
C GLN A 200 1.26 15.25 -10.45
N GLU A 201 1.30 16.52 -10.04
CA GLU A 201 0.72 17.03 -8.78
C GLU A 201 -0.76 17.42 -8.88
N GLN A 202 -1.38 17.32 -10.07
CA GLN A 202 -2.81 17.49 -10.23
C GLN A 202 -3.61 16.47 -9.40
N GLU A 203 -4.73 16.90 -8.80
CA GLU A 203 -5.62 16.06 -7.97
C GLU A 203 -6.05 14.76 -8.68
N THR A 204 -6.21 14.82 -10.00
CA THR A 204 -6.39 13.66 -10.86
C THR A 204 -5.26 13.59 -11.88
N PRO A 205 -4.20 12.80 -11.62
CA PRO A 205 -3.13 12.64 -12.58
C PRO A 205 -3.68 12.07 -13.89
N PRO A 206 -3.25 12.59 -15.05
CA PRO A 206 -3.71 12.09 -16.33
C PRO A 206 -3.46 10.58 -16.47
N SER A 207 -4.39 9.88 -17.11
CA SER A 207 -4.25 8.45 -17.45
C SER A 207 -2.97 8.21 -18.25
N ASN A 208 -2.40 6.99 -18.14
CA ASN A 208 -1.22 6.60 -18.92
C ASN A 208 -1.44 6.77 -20.43
N ASP A 209 -2.66 6.51 -20.92
CA ASP A 209 -3.02 6.70 -22.33
C ASP A 209 -3.00 8.19 -22.73
N ASN A 210 -3.42 9.07 -21.83
CA ASN A 210 -3.39 10.52 -22.07
C ASN A 210 -1.96 11.05 -22.06
N PHE A 211 -1.11 10.59 -21.13
CA PHE A 211 0.31 10.93 -21.13
C PHE A 211 1.00 10.43 -22.41
N ALA A 212 0.72 9.21 -22.88
CA ALA A 212 1.29 8.68 -24.10
C ALA A 212 0.88 9.49 -25.35
N LYS A 213 -0.38 9.94 -25.41
CA LYS A 213 -0.83 10.86 -26.46
C LYS A 213 -0.12 12.21 -26.40
N GLN A 214 0.02 12.80 -25.22
CA GLN A 214 0.73 14.08 -25.06
C GLN A 214 2.22 13.97 -25.42
N VAL A 215 2.87 12.84 -25.12
CA VAL A 215 4.24 12.56 -25.58
C VAL A 215 4.29 12.58 -27.11
N GLN A 216 3.39 11.84 -27.77
CA GLN A 216 3.34 11.81 -29.24
C GLN A 216 3.06 13.20 -29.83
N GLU A 217 2.12 13.95 -29.26
CA GLU A 217 1.82 15.33 -29.70
C GLU A 217 3.02 16.26 -29.57
N ASN A 218 3.87 16.08 -28.56
CA ASN A 218 5.08 16.90 -28.39
C ASN A 218 6.18 16.50 -29.39
N VAL A 219 6.32 15.21 -29.70
CA VAL A 219 7.23 14.73 -30.76
C VAL A 219 6.76 15.25 -32.13
N ASP A 220 5.46 15.19 -32.41
CA ASP A 220 4.89 15.73 -33.66
C ASP A 220 5.09 17.26 -33.76
N LYS A 221 5.02 17.99 -32.64
CA LYS A 221 5.32 19.44 -32.59
C LYS A 221 6.80 19.73 -32.81
N GLU A 222 7.69 18.89 -32.28
CA GLU A 222 9.14 18.97 -32.52
C GLU A 222 9.46 18.83 -34.01
N GLU A 223 8.92 17.79 -34.68
CA GLU A 223 9.09 17.58 -36.13
C GLU A 223 8.54 18.74 -36.97
N ARG A 224 7.37 19.28 -36.60
CA ARG A 224 6.80 20.46 -37.28
C ARG A 224 7.69 21.68 -37.11
N LEU A 225 8.29 21.88 -35.92
CA LEU A 225 9.18 23.00 -35.66
C LEU A 225 10.48 22.88 -36.47
N TYR A 226 11.03 21.68 -36.58
CA TYR A 226 12.17 21.36 -37.44
C TYR A 226 11.90 21.72 -38.90
N GLY A 227 10.69 21.47 -39.41
CA GLY A 227 10.29 21.84 -40.78
C GLY A 227 10.04 23.33 -40.99
N ASN A 228 9.62 24.06 -39.95
CA ASN A 228 9.15 25.45 -40.07
C ASN A 228 10.24 26.51 -39.88
N ILE A 229 11.34 26.22 -39.19
CA ILE A 229 12.41 27.19 -38.95
C ILE A 229 13.62 26.84 -39.84
N PRO A 230 13.97 27.66 -40.84
CA PRO A 230 15.14 27.40 -41.69
C PRO A 230 16.44 27.52 -40.88
N GLU A 231 17.51 26.81 -41.27
CA GLU A 231 18.82 26.98 -40.62
C GLU A 231 19.44 28.34 -40.92
N THR A 232 19.31 28.78 -42.18
CA THR A 232 19.82 30.04 -42.69
C THR A 232 18.83 30.64 -43.67
N LEU A 233 18.66 31.96 -43.64
CA LEU A 233 17.74 32.69 -44.51
C LEU A 233 18.35 34.02 -44.93
N THR A 234 18.11 34.48 -46.15
CA THR A 234 18.59 35.78 -46.63
C THR A 234 17.46 36.80 -46.63
N ILE A 235 17.63 37.90 -45.90
CA ILE A 235 16.70 39.03 -45.81
C ILE A 235 17.43 40.27 -46.31
N GLY A 236 17.11 40.70 -47.53
CA GLY A 236 17.79 41.85 -48.14
C GLY A 236 19.31 41.63 -48.22
N LEU A 237 20.04 42.46 -47.49
CA LEU A 237 21.51 42.44 -47.42
C LEU A 237 22.08 41.51 -46.34
N PHE A 238 21.22 40.90 -45.51
CA PHE A 238 21.63 40.10 -44.35
C PHE A 238 21.38 38.61 -44.58
N GLN A 239 22.39 37.79 -44.29
CA GLN A 239 22.25 36.35 -44.10
C GLN A 239 22.03 36.08 -42.62
N LEU A 240 20.82 35.63 -42.29
CA LEU A 240 20.40 35.30 -40.95
C LEU A 240 20.68 33.83 -40.63
N SER A 241 21.33 33.57 -39.50
CA SER A 241 21.46 32.25 -38.90
C SER A 241 20.43 32.05 -37.78
N CYS A 242 19.63 30.99 -37.88
CA CYS A 242 18.61 30.60 -36.90
C CYS A 242 18.95 29.28 -36.16
N LYS A 243 20.15 28.73 -36.37
CA LYS A 243 20.57 27.41 -35.88
C LYS A 243 20.43 27.25 -34.36
N GLU A 244 20.91 28.23 -33.59
CA GLU A 244 20.91 28.16 -32.13
C GLU A 244 19.48 28.20 -31.55
N ILE A 245 18.61 29.07 -32.07
CA ILE A 245 17.21 29.15 -31.63
C ILE A 245 16.44 27.90 -32.02
N ARG A 246 16.64 27.41 -33.24
CA ARG A 246 16.01 26.17 -33.71
C ARG A 246 16.35 25.02 -32.77
N LYS A 247 17.64 24.82 -32.48
CA LYS A 247 18.11 23.79 -31.54
C LYS A 247 17.58 23.99 -30.13
N LEU A 248 17.46 25.23 -29.66
CA LEU A 248 16.91 25.55 -28.34
C LEU A 248 15.43 25.16 -28.23
N LEU A 249 14.61 25.53 -29.22
CA LEU A 249 13.17 25.25 -29.22
C LEU A 249 12.89 23.75 -29.44
N GLU A 250 13.64 23.09 -30.32
CA GLU A 250 13.62 21.63 -30.48
C GLU A 250 13.97 20.95 -29.15
N GLY A 251 15.05 21.40 -28.50
CA GLY A 251 15.49 20.88 -27.20
C GLY A 251 14.44 20.99 -26.10
N LYS A 252 13.56 21.99 -26.14
CA LYS A 252 12.45 22.14 -25.19
C LYS A 252 11.38 21.06 -25.38
N PHE A 253 10.93 20.83 -26.60
CA PHE A 253 9.97 19.76 -26.90
C PHE A 253 10.57 18.37 -26.64
N HIS A 254 11.82 18.16 -27.05
CA HIS A 254 12.55 16.93 -26.80
C HIS A 254 12.65 16.62 -25.31
N SER A 255 13.07 17.60 -24.51
CA SER A 255 13.18 17.46 -23.05
C SER A 255 11.82 17.20 -22.40
N LEU A 256 10.77 17.88 -22.88
CA LEU A 256 9.41 17.68 -22.38
C LEU A 256 8.91 16.26 -22.67
N ALA A 257 9.07 15.77 -23.90
CA ALA A 257 8.69 14.41 -24.28
C ALA A 257 9.48 13.35 -23.49
N GLY A 258 10.80 13.54 -23.35
CA GLY A 258 11.67 12.64 -22.59
C GLY A 258 11.28 12.55 -21.10
N LEU A 259 11.09 13.69 -20.43
CA LEU A 259 10.65 13.70 -19.04
C LEU A 259 9.27 13.04 -18.85
N MET A 260 8.34 13.24 -19.79
CA MET A 260 7.03 12.57 -19.74
C MET A 260 7.15 11.06 -19.97
N GLN A 261 8.06 10.60 -20.84
CA GLN A 261 8.36 9.17 -21.03
C GLN A 261 8.97 8.55 -19.76
N ASP A 262 9.87 9.26 -19.07
CA ASP A 262 10.45 8.78 -17.81
C ASP A 262 9.38 8.56 -16.74
N VAL A 263 8.42 9.49 -16.64
CA VAL A 263 7.27 9.36 -15.72
C VAL A 263 6.41 8.14 -16.07
N LEU A 264 6.11 7.93 -17.36
CA LEU A 264 5.39 6.74 -17.81
C LEU A 264 6.14 5.46 -17.48
N ALA A 265 7.46 5.43 -17.67
CA ALA A 265 8.31 4.29 -17.35
C ALA A 265 8.31 3.98 -15.84
N VAL A 266 8.32 4.99 -14.97
CA VAL A 266 8.19 4.80 -13.51
C VAL A 266 6.82 4.22 -13.16
N ARG A 267 5.72 4.83 -13.63
CA ARG A 267 4.35 4.33 -13.36
C ARG A 267 4.15 2.90 -13.83
N LEU A 268 4.70 2.55 -15.00
CA LEU A 268 4.63 1.20 -15.55
C LEU A 268 5.35 0.18 -14.65
N ARG A 269 6.54 0.53 -14.15
CA ARG A 269 7.32 -0.33 -13.24
C ARG A 269 6.57 -0.59 -11.93
N GLU A 270 5.92 0.41 -11.35
CA GLU A 270 5.08 0.26 -10.14
C GLU A 270 3.87 -0.65 -10.38
N GLN A 271 3.18 -0.48 -11.51
CA GLN A 271 2.06 -1.35 -11.89
C GLN A 271 2.53 -2.81 -12.06
N CYS A 272 3.68 -3.02 -12.71
CA CYS A 272 4.25 -4.35 -12.89
C CYS A 272 4.65 -4.99 -11.56
N ALA A 273 5.27 -4.23 -10.65
CA ALA A 273 5.63 -4.68 -9.31
C ALA A 273 4.39 -5.14 -8.51
N THR A 274 3.34 -4.32 -8.50
CA THR A 274 2.07 -4.62 -7.81
C THR A 274 1.45 -5.94 -8.29
N VAL A 275 1.41 -6.14 -9.62
CA VAL A 275 0.88 -7.37 -10.21
C VAL A 275 1.75 -8.58 -9.81
N LEU A 276 3.08 -8.46 -9.91
CA LEU A 276 4.00 -9.54 -9.53
C LEU A 276 3.89 -9.92 -8.06
N GLU A 277 3.71 -8.95 -7.17
CA GLU A 277 3.51 -9.20 -5.74
C GLU A 277 2.21 -9.96 -5.46
N SER A 278 1.12 -9.66 -6.18
CA SER A 278 -0.12 -10.45 -6.10
C SER A 278 0.10 -11.92 -6.48
N PHE A 279 0.85 -12.18 -7.57
CA PHE A 279 1.19 -13.54 -8.01
C PHE A 279 2.11 -14.23 -7.02
N HIS A 280 3.09 -13.52 -6.46
CA HIS A 280 3.97 -14.05 -5.41
C HIS A 280 3.17 -14.46 -4.18
N GLY A 281 2.27 -13.59 -3.70
CA GLY A 281 1.37 -13.88 -2.58
C GLY A 281 0.50 -15.11 -2.83
N MET A 282 -0.01 -15.30 -4.05
CA MET A 282 -0.72 -16.52 -4.44
C MET A 282 0.20 -17.75 -4.37
N CYS A 283 1.42 -17.68 -4.91
CA CYS A 283 2.38 -18.79 -4.88
C CYS A 283 2.76 -19.19 -3.45
N VAL A 284 2.92 -18.21 -2.54
CA VAL A 284 3.22 -18.47 -1.12
C VAL A 284 2.06 -19.20 -0.44
N ARG A 285 0.81 -18.80 -0.71
CA ARG A 285 -0.37 -19.49 -0.17
C ARG A 285 -0.49 -20.93 -0.69
N LEU A 286 -0.24 -21.15 -1.99
CA LEU A 286 -0.29 -22.48 -2.62
C LEU A 286 0.76 -23.45 -2.06
N ARG A 287 1.91 -22.94 -1.60
CA ARG A 287 2.98 -23.77 -1.03
C ARG A 287 2.73 -24.20 0.42
N LYS A 288 1.74 -23.62 1.12
CA LYS A 288 1.41 -24.04 2.48
C LYS A 288 0.71 -25.40 2.43
N ARG A 289 1.31 -26.41 3.07
CA ARG A 289 0.67 -27.73 3.23
C ARG A 289 -0.38 -27.66 4.35
N PRO A 290 -1.66 -27.97 4.06
CA PRO A 290 -2.68 -28.04 5.11
C PRO A 290 -2.39 -29.22 6.05
N LYS A 291 -2.57 -29.01 7.36
CA LYS A 291 -2.36 -30.07 8.38
C LYS A 291 -3.66 -30.80 8.73
N HIS A 292 -4.82 -30.19 8.45
CA HIS A 292 -6.13 -30.71 8.82
C HIS A 292 -7.14 -30.59 7.66
N ILE A 293 -8.13 -31.49 7.62
CA ILE A 293 -9.18 -31.58 6.58
C ILE A 293 -9.95 -30.24 6.42
N GLU A 294 -10.15 -29.51 7.51
CA GLU A 294 -10.85 -28.21 7.54
C GLU A 294 -10.04 -27.09 6.87
N GLU A 295 -8.71 -27.13 6.96
CA GLU A 295 -7.82 -26.18 6.28
C GLU A 295 -7.78 -26.44 4.77
N LEU A 296 -7.93 -27.71 4.37
CA LEU A 296 -7.95 -28.13 2.96
C LEU A 296 -9.19 -27.61 2.22
N SER A 297 -10.37 -27.61 2.85
CA SER A 297 -11.59 -27.07 2.25
C SER A 297 -11.51 -25.55 2.04
N LYS A 298 -11.01 -24.81 3.04
CA LYS A 298 -10.88 -23.34 2.97
C LYS A 298 -9.87 -22.88 1.91
N LEU A 299 -8.83 -23.67 1.65
CA LEU A 299 -7.83 -23.36 0.63
C LEU A 299 -8.41 -23.45 -0.80
N ARG A 300 -9.35 -24.37 -1.03
CA ARG A 300 -9.97 -24.63 -2.34
C ARG A 300 -10.95 -23.54 -2.79
N ASP A 301 -11.69 -22.94 -1.85
CA ASP A 301 -12.80 -22.03 -2.18
C ASP A 301 -12.35 -20.62 -2.60
N THR A 302 -11.06 -20.28 -2.49
CA THR A 302 -10.49 -18.96 -2.84
C THR A 302 -10.08 -18.79 -4.31
N TRP A 303 -10.26 -19.83 -5.13
CA TRP A 303 -9.74 -19.96 -6.50
C TRP A 303 -10.41 -19.15 -7.64
N PRO A 304 -11.70 -18.75 -7.61
CA PRO A 304 -12.35 -18.22 -8.82
C PRO A 304 -11.97 -16.78 -9.26
N ALA A 305 -11.25 -15.99 -8.47
CA ALA A 305 -11.24 -14.53 -8.63
C ALA A 305 -10.20 -13.95 -9.63
N CYS A 306 -9.36 -14.74 -10.30
CA CYS A 306 -8.26 -14.19 -11.13
C CYS A 306 -8.39 -14.54 -12.61
N ARG A 307 -9.18 -13.75 -13.35
CA ARG A 307 -9.27 -13.84 -14.81
C ARG A 307 -9.36 -12.45 -15.45
N GLN A 308 -8.26 -11.70 -15.46
CA GLN A 308 -8.12 -10.54 -16.35
C GLN A 308 -6.76 -10.53 -17.05
N ARG A 309 -6.78 -10.28 -18.35
CA ARG A 309 -5.62 -10.19 -19.26
C ARG A 309 -5.26 -8.72 -19.42
N TYR A 310 -3.99 -8.36 -19.22
CA TYR A 310 -3.46 -7.02 -19.50
C TYR A 310 -2.41 -7.08 -20.61
N LYS A 311 -2.42 -6.09 -21.53
CA LYS A 311 -1.40 -5.88 -22.57
C LYS A 311 -0.42 -4.80 -22.09
N LEU A 312 0.89 -4.97 -22.33
CA LEU A 312 1.94 -4.06 -21.84
C LEU A 312 3.00 -3.75 -22.92
N SER A 313 3.57 -2.54 -22.78
CA SER A 313 4.52 -1.83 -23.67
C SER A 313 5.96 -2.44 -23.68
N PRO A 314 6.85 -2.08 -24.63
CA PRO A 314 8.12 -2.78 -24.90
C PRO A 314 9.30 -2.63 -23.92
N ASP A 315 9.39 -1.59 -23.08
CA ASP A 315 10.71 -1.15 -22.55
C ASP A 315 11.19 -1.71 -21.21
N ASP A 316 10.89 -2.98 -20.89
CA ASP A 316 11.56 -3.62 -19.76
C ASP A 316 11.58 -5.15 -19.92
N TYR A 317 12.48 -5.63 -20.77
CA TYR A 317 12.50 -7.03 -21.26
C TYR A 317 12.40 -8.05 -20.11
N HIS A 318 13.18 -7.90 -19.04
CA HIS A 318 13.22 -8.87 -17.94
C HIS A 318 11.94 -8.89 -17.09
N THR A 319 11.44 -7.70 -16.71
CA THR A 319 10.21 -7.56 -15.92
C THR A 319 9.01 -8.05 -16.73
N ARG A 320 8.98 -7.75 -18.03
CA ARG A 320 7.99 -8.25 -18.99
C ARG A 320 8.02 -9.78 -19.07
N TRP A 321 9.18 -10.40 -19.28
CA TRP A 321 9.29 -11.87 -19.34
C TRP A 321 8.85 -12.54 -18.04
N LYS A 322 9.18 -11.96 -16.88
CA LYS A 322 8.69 -12.44 -15.58
C LYS A 322 7.17 -12.33 -15.45
N MET A 323 6.58 -11.21 -15.87
CA MET A 323 5.14 -10.96 -15.80
C MET A 323 4.34 -11.79 -16.81
N LEU A 324 4.87 -12.05 -18.01
CA LEU A 324 4.27 -12.97 -18.98
C LEU A 324 4.38 -14.44 -18.54
N ARG A 325 5.45 -14.80 -17.81
CA ARG A 325 5.65 -16.16 -17.30
C ARG A 325 4.86 -16.42 -16.02
N SER A 326 4.64 -15.42 -15.16
CA SER A 326 4.03 -15.63 -13.83
C SER A 326 2.66 -16.29 -13.90
N PRO A 327 1.72 -15.95 -14.83
CA PRO A 327 0.45 -16.67 -14.93
C PRO A 327 0.65 -18.15 -15.25
N LYS A 328 1.50 -18.47 -16.23
CA LYS A 328 1.76 -19.88 -16.62
C LYS A 328 2.42 -20.66 -15.48
N ALA A 329 3.39 -20.06 -14.79
CA ALA A 329 4.03 -20.67 -13.63
C ALA A 329 3.04 -20.89 -12.48
N THR A 330 2.15 -19.93 -12.23
CA THR A 330 1.06 -20.05 -11.27
C THR A 330 0.12 -21.19 -11.69
N TYR A 331 -0.36 -21.25 -12.93
CA TYR A 331 -1.21 -22.36 -13.39
C TYR A 331 -0.58 -23.74 -13.23
N HIS A 332 0.71 -23.90 -13.57
CA HIS A 332 1.41 -25.16 -13.33
C HIS A 332 1.48 -25.49 -11.83
N LEU A 333 1.74 -24.50 -10.98
CA LEU A 333 1.74 -24.68 -9.53
C LEU A 333 0.35 -25.07 -9.02
N ILE A 334 -0.72 -24.48 -9.54
CA ILE A 334 -2.08 -24.89 -9.19
C ILE A 334 -2.36 -26.31 -9.61
N ALA A 335 -2.07 -26.70 -10.85
CA ALA A 335 -2.31 -28.07 -11.30
C ALA A 335 -1.54 -29.09 -10.44
N ALA A 336 -0.29 -28.78 -10.08
CA ALA A 336 0.52 -29.62 -9.20
C ALA A 336 -0.04 -29.64 -7.76
N THR A 337 -0.51 -28.50 -7.25
CA THR A 337 -1.09 -28.40 -5.91
C THR A 337 -2.43 -29.13 -5.85
N ASP A 338 -3.27 -29.00 -6.87
CA ASP A 338 -4.56 -29.68 -6.99
C ASP A 338 -4.35 -31.20 -7.01
N ALA A 339 -3.46 -31.72 -7.86
CA ALA A 339 -3.10 -33.15 -7.86
C ALA A 339 -2.58 -33.64 -6.50
N ALA A 340 -1.76 -32.84 -5.81
CA ALA A 340 -1.29 -33.15 -4.47
C ALA A 340 -2.43 -33.14 -3.43
N LEU A 341 -3.36 -32.17 -3.52
CA LEU A 341 -4.52 -32.07 -2.65
C LEU A 341 -5.51 -33.21 -2.89
N THR A 342 -5.69 -33.66 -4.14
CA THR A 342 -6.50 -34.85 -4.46
C THR A 342 -5.90 -36.08 -3.80
N LYS A 343 -4.57 -36.27 -3.90
CA LYS A 343 -3.88 -37.38 -3.24
C LYS A 343 -3.97 -37.33 -1.71
N GLU A 344 -3.79 -36.15 -1.10
CA GLU A 344 -3.98 -35.97 0.34
C GLU A 344 -5.44 -36.22 0.76
N ARG A 345 -6.41 -35.80 -0.05
CA ARG A 345 -7.83 -36.08 0.17
C ARG A 345 -8.10 -37.58 0.22
N GLU A 346 -7.55 -38.36 -0.71
CA GLU A 346 -7.64 -39.82 -0.72
C GLU A 346 -6.95 -40.44 0.49
N ASN A 347 -5.75 -39.98 0.85
CA ASN A 347 -5.04 -40.46 2.04
C ASN A 347 -5.85 -40.21 3.33
N PHE A 348 -6.42 -39.01 3.48
CA PHE A 348 -7.28 -38.68 4.63
C PHE A 348 -8.55 -39.53 4.64
N LEU A 349 -9.15 -39.79 3.47
CA LEU A 349 -10.32 -40.66 3.37
C LEU A 349 -9.99 -42.09 3.81
N ASN A 350 -8.89 -42.66 3.31
CA ASN A 350 -8.45 -44.00 3.65
C ASN A 350 -8.11 -44.11 5.14
N THR A 351 -7.43 -43.10 5.69
CA THR A 351 -7.12 -43.03 7.13
C THR A 351 -8.39 -42.96 7.97
N MET A 352 -9.37 -42.15 7.57
CA MET A 352 -10.66 -42.05 8.25
C MET A 352 -11.41 -43.39 8.23
N GLN A 353 -11.43 -44.07 7.08
CA GLN A 353 -12.05 -45.39 6.96
C GLN A 353 -11.37 -46.44 7.84
N SER A 354 -10.03 -46.43 7.91
CA SER A 354 -9.28 -47.29 8.84
C SER A 354 -9.68 -47.01 10.29
N GLN A 355 -9.70 -45.74 10.70
CA GLN A 355 -10.11 -45.34 12.05
C GLN A 355 -11.54 -45.74 12.39
N GLN A 356 -12.46 -45.67 11.43
CA GLN A 356 -13.85 -46.11 11.62
C GLN A 356 -13.96 -47.64 11.74
N SER A 357 -13.15 -48.39 10.98
CA SER A 357 -13.08 -49.85 11.11
C SER A 357 -12.50 -50.27 12.47
N GLU A 358 -11.42 -49.62 12.90
CA GLU A 358 -10.85 -49.83 14.24
C GLU A 358 -11.83 -49.45 15.35
N PHE A 359 -12.65 -48.41 15.11
CA PHE A 359 -13.67 -48.00 16.06
C PHE A 359 -14.79 -49.04 16.24
N ASP A 360 -15.16 -49.79 15.20
CA ASP A 360 -16.13 -50.88 15.35
C ASP A 360 -15.61 -52.00 16.25
N GLU A 361 -14.31 -52.30 16.22
CA GLU A 361 -13.69 -53.22 17.18
C GLU A 361 -13.74 -52.68 18.62
N VAL A 362 -13.59 -51.36 18.79
CA VAL A 362 -13.79 -50.72 20.09
C VAL A 362 -15.25 -50.87 20.57
N LEU A 363 -16.24 -50.82 19.66
CA LEU A 363 -17.64 -51.09 19.99
C LEU A 363 -17.87 -52.55 20.40
N ASN A 364 -17.22 -53.51 19.72
CA ASN A 364 -17.24 -54.93 20.10
C ASN A 364 -16.68 -55.13 21.51
N TYR A 365 -15.53 -54.50 21.79
CA TYR A 365 -14.88 -54.52 23.10
C TYR A 365 -15.77 -53.95 24.21
N PHE A 366 -16.42 -52.80 23.99
CA PHE A 366 -17.35 -52.23 24.98
C PHE A 366 -18.56 -53.12 25.22
N ALA A 367 -19.16 -53.69 24.17
CA ALA A 367 -20.29 -54.60 24.32
C ALA A 367 -19.91 -55.83 25.18
N GLY A 368 -18.71 -56.38 25.00
CA GLY A 368 -18.18 -57.47 25.83
C GLY A 368 -18.05 -57.06 27.30
N ILE A 369 -17.34 -55.95 27.59
CA ILE A 369 -17.12 -55.50 28.97
C ILE A 369 -18.43 -55.16 29.70
N VAL A 370 -19.39 -54.54 29.00
CA VAL A 370 -20.70 -54.25 29.58
C VAL A 370 -21.41 -55.54 30.01
N GLY A 371 -21.23 -56.64 29.25
CA GLY A 371 -21.67 -57.97 29.64
C GLY A 371 -20.94 -58.51 30.88
N ASP A 372 -19.63 -58.30 30.98
CA ASP A 372 -18.81 -58.78 32.12
C ASP A 372 -19.22 -58.13 33.46
N PHE A 373 -19.72 -56.88 33.44
CA PHE A 373 -20.22 -56.23 34.66
C PHE A 373 -21.40 -56.96 35.32
N ALA A 374 -22.12 -57.80 34.59
CA ALA A 374 -23.18 -58.65 35.14
C ALA A 374 -22.65 -59.79 36.02
N GLN A 375 -21.39 -60.19 35.83
CA GLN A 375 -20.78 -61.31 36.54
C GLN A 375 -20.22 -60.91 37.92
N TYR A 376 -19.94 -59.63 38.12
CA TYR A 376 -19.44 -59.13 39.39
C TYR A 376 -20.49 -59.29 40.50
N HIS A 377 -20.05 -59.83 41.63
CA HIS A 377 -20.89 -60.09 42.79
C HIS A 377 -20.16 -59.94 44.14
N ASP A 378 -18.83 -59.75 44.10
CA ASP A 378 -17.98 -59.66 45.29
C ASP A 378 -17.78 -58.20 45.71
N LEU A 379 -18.36 -57.82 46.84
CA LEU A 379 -18.25 -56.47 47.40
C LEU A 379 -16.88 -56.18 48.00
N THR A 380 -16.02 -57.18 48.22
CA THR A 380 -14.65 -56.94 48.73
C THR A 380 -13.75 -56.29 47.69
N LYS A 381 -14.08 -56.46 46.40
CA LYS A 381 -13.36 -55.87 45.25
C LYS A 381 -14.03 -54.61 44.71
N ILE A 382 -14.88 -53.97 45.51
CA ILE A 382 -15.69 -52.83 45.07
C ILE A 382 -14.85 -51.68 44.50
N ASP A 383 -13.67 -51.42 45.06
CA ASP A 383 -12.77 -50.37 44.60
C ASP A 383 -12.22 -50.66 43.19
N GLU A 384 -11.84 -51.91 42.91
CA GLU A 384 -11.40 -52.34 41.58
C GLU A 384 -12.54 -52.26 40.56
N ILE A 385 -13.74 -52.70 40.95
CA ILE A 385 -14.93 -52.66 40.09
C ILE A 385 -15.31 -51.20 39.78
N ALA A 386 -15.29 -50.31 40.78
CA ALA A 386 -15.58 -48.89 40.60
C ALA A 386 -14.54 -48.20 39.71
N ALA A 387 -13.25 -48.53 39.86
CA ALA A 387 -12.19 -48.02 38.98
C ALA A 387 -12.40 -48.48 37.52
N ASN A 388 -12.79 -49.74 37.32
CA ASN A 388 -13.12 -50.28 36.00
C ASN A 388 -14.34 -49.58 35.39
N VAL A 389 -15.40 -49.35 36.17
CA VAL A 389 -16.58 -48.57 35.73
C VAL A 389 -16.18 -47.15 35.33
N ALA A 390 -15.37 -46.46 36.13
CA ALA A 390 -14.92 -45.10 35.82
C ALA A 390 -14.08 -45.05 34.52
N SER A 391 -13.19 -46.03 34.33
CA SER A 391 -12.38 -46.17 33.12
C SER A 391 -13.25 -46.38 31.87
N VAL A 392 -14.22 -47.31 31.95
CA VAL A 392 -15.15 -47.61 30.84
C VAL A 392 -16.04 -46.40 30.55
N SER A 393 -16.59 -45.75 31.57
CA SER A 393 -17.41 -44.54 31.43
C SER A 393 -16.64 -43.42 30.72
N LYS A 394 -15.39 -43.17 31.13
CA LYS A 394 -14.53 -42.16 30.48
C LYS A 394 -14.26 -42.49 29.02
N ARG A 395 -13.89 -43.74 28.71
CA ARG A 395 -13.62 -44.17 27.33
C ARG A 395 -14.88 -44.08 26.46
N LEU A 396 -16.04 -44.46 26.99
CA LEU A 396 -17.32 -44.40 26.30
C LEU A 396 -17.72 -42.95 25.95
N GLN A 397 -17.49 -41.99 26.86
CA GLN A 397 -17.71 -40.56 26.59
C GLN A 397 -16.78 -40.04 25.49
N VAL A 398 -15.51 -40.44 25.49
CA VAL A 398 -14.57 -40.11 24.39
C VAL A 398 -15.07 -40.70 23.06
N SER A 399 -15.55 -41.93 23.06
CA SER A 399 -16.10 -42.58 21.86
C SER A 399 -17.37 -41.88 21.34
N LEU A 400 -18.24 -41.36 22.21
CA LEU A 400 -19.40 -40.55 21.80
C LEU A 400 -18.98 -39.24 21.10
N LEU A 401 -17.92 -38.61 21.58
CA LEU A 401 -17.36 -37.42 20.92
C LEU A 401 -16.69 -37.77 19.60
N LEU A 402 -15.99 -38.90 19.54
CA LEU A 402 -15.33 -39.37 18.32
C LEU A 402 -16.34 -39.72 17.22
N ALA A 403 -17.47 -40.35 17.57
CA ALA A 403 -18.56 -40.60 16.64
C ALA A 403 -19.12 -39.31 16.01
N LYS A 404 -19.31 -38.25 16.81
CA LYS A 404 -19.71 -36.93 16.29
C LYS A 404 -18.66 -36.33 15.35
N LEU A 405 -17.38 -36.50 15.67
CA LEU A 405 -16.28 -36.04 14.84
C LEU A 405 -16.23 -36.78 13.50
N PHE A 406 -16.45 -38.09 13.48
CA PHE A 406 -16.53 -38.87 12.24
C PHE A 406 -17.69 -38.38 11.35
N ASN A 407 -18.90 -38.22 11.89
CA ASN A 407 -20.05 -37.74 11.11
C ASN A 407 -19.81 -36.33 10.54
N SER A 408 -19.15 -35.45 11.29
CA SER A 408 -18.77 -34.13 10.80
C SER A 408 -17.76 -34.21 9.65
N ARG A 409 -16.76 -35.10 9.74
CA ARG A 409 -15.77 -35.32 8.68
C ARG A 409 -16.40 -35.92 7.43
N GLU A 410 -17.30 -36.89 7.57
CA GLU A 410 -18.06 -37.47 6.45
C GLU A 410 -18.81 -36.40 5.67
N GLY A 411 -19.44 -35.44 6.36
CA GLY A 411 -20.07 -34.28 5.74
C GLY A 411 -19.10 -33.41 4.92
N LEU A 412 -17.86 -33.19 5.41
CA LEU A 412 -16.82 -32.45 4.66
C LEU A 412 -16.36 -33.20 3.39
N PHE A 413 -16.46 -34.53 3.39
CA PHE A 413 -16.20 -35.36 2.22
C PHE A 413 -17.41 -35.56 1.31
N GLY A 414 -18.60 -35.11 1.72
CA GLY A 414 -19.86 -35.34 0.99
C GLY A 414 -20.37 -36.77 1.08
N LYS A 415 -20.01 -37.50 2.13
CA LYS A 415 -20.52 -38.84 2.43
C LYS A 415 -21.71 -38.77 3.38
N ASP A 416 -22.58 -39.77 3.29
CA ASP A 416 -23.65 -39.96 4.26
C ASP A 416 -23.08 -40.25 5.64
N SER A 417 -23.74 -39.73 6.68
CA SER A 417 -23.29 -39.93 8.07
C SER A 417 -23.46 -41.38 8.50
N THR A 418 -22.42 -41.95 9.10
CA THR A 418 -22.46 -43.30 9.67
C THR A 418 -23.42 -43.34 10.86
N ASP A 419 -24.22 -44.41 10.92
CA ASP A 419 -25.13 -44.65 12.04
C ASP A 419 -24.40 -45.28 13.22
N TYR A 420 -24.27 -44.51 14.31
CA TYR A 420 -23.69 -44.96 15.58
C TYR A 420 -24.76 -45.27 16.65
N THR A 421 -26.00 -45.61 16.26
CA THR A 421 -27.05 -46.07 17.19
C THR A 421 -26.61 -47.22 18.09
N ARG A 422 -25.73 -48.11 17.60
CA ARG A 422 -25.12 -49.20 18.38
C ARG A 422 -24.37 -48.67 19.61
N LEU A 423 -23.58 -47.61 19.47
CA LEU A 423 -22.84 -46.98 20.57
C LEU A 423 -23.79 -46.36 21.61
N GLN A 424 -24.87 -45.72 21.16
CA GLN A 424 -25.90 -45.18 22.06
C GLN A 424 -26.60 -46.29 22.85
N ARG A 425 -26.86 -47.44 22.22
CA ARG A 425 -27.42 -48.61 22.89
C ARG A 425 -26.46 -49.16 23.95
N ILE A 426 -25.19 -49.33 23.62
CA ILE A 426 -24.15 -49.77 24.58
C ILE A 426 -24.08 -48.82 25.77
N ALA A 427 -24.14 -47.51 25.54
CA ALA A 427 -24.13 -46.52 26.63
C ALA A 427 -25.34 -46.65 27.56
N LYS A 428 -26.53 -46.82 26.98
CA LYS A 428 -27.77 -47.07 27.73
C LYS A 428 -27.74 -48.40 28.48
N ASP A 429 -27.12 -49.43 27.89
CA ASP A 429 -27.00 -50.74 28.52
C ASP A 429 -25.98 -50.74 29.67
N PHE A 430 -24.95 -49.89 29.60
CA PHE A 430 -23.94 -49.72 30.63
C PHE A 430 -24.42 -48.88 31.82
N GLU A 431 -25.30 -47.90 31.60
CA GLU A 431 -25.73 -46.92 32.60
C GLU A 431 -26.21 -47.55 33.93
N PRO A 432 -27.07 -48.59 33.95
CA PRO A 432 -27.48 -49.22 35.20
C PRO A 432 -26.32 -49.86 35.98
N PHE A 433 -25.33 -50.45 35.30
CA PHE A 433 -24.13 -51.01 35.94
C PHE A 433 -23.24 -49.91 36.50
N SER A 434 -23.05 -48.82 35.76
CA SER A 434 -22.29 -47.67 36.21
C SER A 434 -22.90 -47.08 37.49
N ASN A 435 -24.22 -46.89 37.49
CA ASN A 435 -24.96 -46.36 38.63
C ASN A 435 -24.91 -47.31 39.82
N LEU A 436 -25.09 -48.63 39.61
CA LEU A 436 -24.98 -49.63 40.66
C LEU A 436 -23.63 -49.55 41.38
N TRP A 437 -22.53 -49.72 40.65
CA TRP A 437 -21.22 -49.91 41.25
C TRP A 437 -20.64 -48.61 41.81
N THR A 438 -20.88 -47.47 41.16
CA THR A 438 -20.44 -46.16 41.67
C THR A 438 -21.19 -45.79 42.95
N MET A 439 -22.50 -45.99 42.98
CA MET A 439 -23.29 -45.73 44.18
C MET A 439 -22.97 -46.73 45.30
N THR A 440 -22.76 -48.02 44.98
CA THR A 440 -22.35 -49.03 45.97
C THR A 440 -21.00 -48.69 46.59
N ALA A 441 -19.99 -48.33 45.78
CA ALA A 441 -18.67 -47.94 46.27
C ALA A 441 -18.75 -46.70 47.19
N SER A 442 -19.41 -45.64 46.71
CA SER A 442 -19.57 -44.42 47.50
C SER A 442 -20.39 -44.66 48.78
N TRP A 443 -21.42 -45.52 48.74
CA TRP A 443 -22.23 -45.87 49.90
C TRP A 443 -21.44 -46.63 50.95
N LEU A 444 -20.69 -47.67 50.58
CA LEU A 444 -19.93 -48.48 51.53
C LEU A 444 -18.88 -47.67 52.28
N VAL A 445 -18.18 -46.77 51.56
CA VAL A 445 -17.19 -45.86 52.16
C VAL A 445 -17.88 -44.85 53.07
N ASN A 446 -18.92 -44.17 52.57
CA ASN A 446 -19.57 -43.09 53.32
C ASN A 446 -20.38 -43.60 54.50
N ARG A 447 -21.06 -44.75 54.39
CA ARG A 447 -21.76 -45.40 55.50
C ARG A 447 -20.81 -45.67 56.66
N LYS A 448 -19.65 -46.26 56.40
CA LYS A 448 -18.63 -46.50 57.44
C LYS A 448 -18.15 -45.18 58.03
N LYS A 449 -17.81 -44.20 57.18
CA LYS A 449 -17.35 -42.87 57.61
C LYS A 449 -18.37 -42.14 58.49
N TRP A 450 -19.66 -42.19 58.15
CA TRP A 450 -20.71 -41.51 58.90
C TRP A 450 -21.13 -42.25 60.17
N THR A 451 -21.03 -43.58 60.17
CA THR A 451 -21.40 -44.40 61.34
C THR A 451 -20.31 -44.40 62.40
N ASP A 452 -19.05 -44.58 62.00
CA ASP A 452 -17.90 -44.79 62.88
C ASP A 452 -16.99 -43.56 63.01
N GLY A 453 -17.11 -42.60 62.10
CA GLY A 453 -16.30 -41.39 62.13
C GLY A 453 -16.84 -40.33 63.10
N PRO A 454 -16.04 -39.27 63.36
CA PRO A 454 -16.46 -38.17 64.22
C PRO A 454 -17.74 -37.50 63.71
N PHE A 455 -18.77 -37.43 64.57
CA PHE A 455 -20.08 -36.91 64.19
C PHE A 455 -20.02 -35.43 63.78
N ASP A 456 -19.12 -34.66 64.36
CA ASP A 456 -18.87 -33.25 64.06
C ASP A 456 -18.29 -33.00 62.65
N GLN A 457 -17.76 -34.03 61.99
CA GLN A 457 -17.23 -33.97 60.62
C GLN A 457 -18.25 -34.41 59.57
N ILE A 458 -19.44 -34.84 59.97
CA ILE A 458 -20.49 -35.25 59.04
C ILE A 458 -21.10 -34.01 58.37
N ASP A 459 -21.06 -33.99 57.04
CA ASP A 459 -21.85 -33.06 56.22
C ASP A 459 -23.27 -33.63 56.08
N ALA A 460 -24.19 -33.07 56.85
CA ALA A 460 -25.57 -33.54 56.91
C ALA A 460 -26.31 -33.39 55.58
N LYS A 461 -25.99 -32.36 54.78
CA LYS A 461 -26.63 -32.13 53.49
C LYS A 461 -26.14 -33.13 52.45
N ALA A 462 -24.82 -33.33 52.35
CA ALA A 462 -24.27 -34.33 51.44
C ALA A 462 -24.73 -35.75 51.78
N LEU A 463 -24.90 -36.04 53.07
CA LEU A 463 -25.46 -37.30 53.56
C LEU A 463 -26.92 -37.48 53.15
N GLU A 464 -27.77 -36.48 53.42
CA GLU A 464 -29.19 -36.49 53.04
C GLU A 464 -29.35 -36.66 51.51
N ASP A 465 -28.61 -35.87 50.73
CA ASP A 465 -28.63 -35.93 49.26
C ASP A 465 -28.23 -37.32 48.76
N GLN A 466 -27.15 -37.92 49.27
CA GLN A 466 -26.71 -39.24 48.84
C GLN A 466 -27.68 -40.35 49.26
N VAL A 467 -28.25 -40.31 50.47
CA VAL A 467 -29.19 -41.35 50.93
C VAL A 467 -30.48 -41.30 50.13
N MET A 468 -31.05 -40.10 49.95
CA MET A 468 -32.29 -39.90 49.22
C MET A 468 -32.14 -40.18 47.72
N ASN A 469 -31.09 -39.65 47.09
CA ASN A 469 -30.82 -39.89 45.67
C ASN A 469 -30.34 -41.34 45.43
N GLY A 470 -29.52 -41.87 46.32
CA GLY A 470 -29.01 -43.24 46.25
C GLY A 470 -30.12 -44.28 46.25
N SER A 471 -31.13 -44.14 47.13
CA SER A 471 -32.26 -45.07 47.14
C SER A 471 -33.07 -45.02 45.84
N LYS A 472 -33.30 -43.81 45.30
CA LYS A 472 -33.97 -43.61 44.02
C LYS A 472 -33.17 -44.24 42.86
N ILE A 473 -31.88 -43.97 42.78
CA ILE A 473 -30.98 -44.54 41.77
C ILE A 473 -31.00 -46.07 41.85
N MET A 474 -30.92 -46.66 43.06
CA MET A 474 -30.97 -48.11 43.23
C MET A 474 -32.31 -48.72 42.83
N LEU A 475 -33.42 -48.01 43.05
CA LEU A 475 -34.74 -48.42 42.55
C LEU A 475 -34.78 -48.44 41.02
N GLU A 476 -34.26 -47.40 40.37
CA GLU A 476 -34.20 -47.31 38.90
C GLU A 476 -33.28 -48.39 38.31
N VAL A 477 -32.11 -48.62 38.92
CA VAL A 477 -31.18 -49.71 38.57
C VAL A 477 -31.85 -51.07 38.69
N ALA A 478 -32.54 -51.34 39.82
CA ALA A 478 -33.23 -52.61 40.03
C ALA A 478 -34.34 -52.83 39.00
N ARG A 479 -35.12 -51.79 38.66
CA ARG A 479 -36.11 -51.86 37.57
C ARG A 479 -35.44 -52.14 36.23
N ALA A 480 -34.39 -51.40 35.89
CA ALA A 480 -33.67 -51.56 34.63
C ALA A 480 -33.08 -52.97 34.45
N PHE A 481 -32.71 -53.67 35.53
CA PHE A 481 -32.28 -55.07 35.46
C PHE A 481 -33.43 -56.07 35.37
N ARG A 482 -34.59 -55.81 35.99
CA ARG A 482 -35.77 -56.68 35.89
C ARG A 482 -36.45 -56.61 34.52
N ASP A 483 -36.46 -55.43 33.92
CA ASP A 483 -37.11 -55.19 32.62
C ASP A 483 -36.27 -55.75 31.44
N ARG A 484 -35.08 -56.31 31.70
CA ARG A 484 -34.23 -56.93 30.68
C ARG A 484 -34.61 -58.39 30.43
N ASN A 485 -34.49 -58.81 29.18
CA ASN A 485 -34.85 -60.15 28.69
C ASN A 485 -34.08 -61.33 29.34
N ASN A 486 -33.04 -61.08 30.16
CA ASN A 486 -32.21 -62.11 30.80
C ASN A 486 -32.03 -61.86 32.32
N PRO A 487 -33.08 -62.03 33.13
CA PRO A 487 -33.03 -61.76 34.57
C PRO A 487 -32.12 -62.73 35.36
N GLU A 488 -31.93 -63.98 34.89
CA GLU A 488 -31.08 -64.96 35.59
C GLU A 488 -29.59 -64.58 35.61
N VAL A 489 -29.07 -63.99 34.52
CA VAL A 489 -27.67 -63.52 34.45
C VAL A 489 -27.46 -62.30 35.35
N LEU A 490 -28.51 -61.48 35.54
CA LEU A 490 -28.47 -60.25 36.32
C LEU A 490 -28.83 -60.47 37.80
N LYS A 491 -29.11 -61.71 38.21
CA LYS A 491 -29.60 -62.03 39.55
C LYS A 491 -28.66 -61.57 40.66
N ASN A 492 -27.34 -61.67 40.45
CA ASN A 492 -26.36 -61.29 41.45
C ASN A 492 -26.28 -59.77 41.61
N VAL A 493 -26.20 -59.03 40.50
CA VAL A 493 -26.19 -57.55 40.54
C VAL A 493 -27.52 -56.98 41.02
N LEU A 494 -28.64 -57.64 40.73
CA LEU A 494 -29.97 -57.28 41.24
C LEU A 494 -30.04 -57.45 42.76
N LYS A 495 -29.54 -58.58 43.30
CA LYS A 495 -29.46 -58.79 44.75
C LYS A 495 -28.62 -57.72 45.44
N ILE A 496 -27.51 -57.28 44.83
CA ILE A 496 -26.69 -56.20 45.37
C ILE A 496 -27.46 -54.88 45.34
N ALA A 497 -28.11 -54.55 44.22
CA ALA A 497 -28.93 -53.34 44.12
C ALA A 497 -30.03 -53.30 45.20
N GLU A 498 -30.72 -54.42 45.42
CA GLU A 498 -31.76 -54.54 46.44
C GLU A 498 -31.20 -54.50 47.87
N LYS A 499 -30.04 -55.13 48.11
CA LYS A 499 -29.34 -55.05 49.40
C LYS A 499 -28.95 -53.62 49.74
N ILE A 500 -28.24 -52.94 48.83
CA ILE A 500 -27.77 -51.57 49.05
C ILE A 500 -28.96 -50.62 49.20
N ARG A 501 -30.05 -50.84 48.46
CA ARG A 501 -31.30 -50.09 48.63
C ARG A 501 -31.93 -50.31 50.01
N SER A 502 -31.99 -51.55 50.51
CA SER A 502 -32.49 -51.85 51.85
C SER A 502 -31.66 -51.11 52.90
N GLU A 503 -30.34 -51.19 52.79
CA GLU A 503 -29.42 -50.47 53.68
C GLU A 503 -29.64 -48.95 53.64
N LEU A 504 -29.87 -48.38 52.45
CA LEU A 504 -30.16 -46.95 52.28
C LEU A 504 -31.52 -46.55 52.89
N GLU A 505 -32.57 -47.37 52.72
CA GLU A 505 -33.90 -47.10 53.32
C GLU A 505 -33.89 -47.31 54.84
N GLU A 506 -33.15 -48.28 55.35
CA GLU A 506 -32.93 -48.45 56.80
C GLU A 506 -32.19 -47.23 57.37
N PHE A 507 -31.13 -46.78 56.69
CA PHE A 507 -30.36 -45.63 57.13
C PHE A 507 -31.12 -44.31 57.01
N LYS A 508 -32.08 -44.21 56.08
CA LYS A 508 -32.94 -43.04 55.88
C LYS A 508 -33.70 -42.64 57.14
N ALA A 509 -34.08 -43.59 57.98
CA ALA A 509 -34.73 -43.30 59.27
C ALA A 509 -33.82 -42.47 60.22
N PHE A 510 -32.50 -42.55 60.05
CA PHE A 510 -31.53 -41.83 60.87
C PHE A 510 -31.10 -40.49 60.27
N VAL A 511 -31.43 -40.22 59.01
CA VAL A 511 -31.06 -38.95 58.34
C VAL A 511 -31.61 -37.73 59.08
N PRO A 512 -32.90 -37.68 59.50
CA PRO A 512 -33.43 -36.52 60.23
C PRO A 512 -32.70 -36.27 61.56
N LEU A 513 -32.27 -37.33 62.25
CA LEU A 513 -31.47 -37.23 63.47
C LEU A 513 -30.14 -36.51 63.22
N VAL A 514 -29.42 -36.93 62.17
CA VAL A 514 -28.14 -36.32 61.79
C VAL A 514 -28.35 -34.86 61.38
N VAL A 515 -29.33 -34.59 60.53
CA VAL A 515 -29.65 -33.23 60.06
C VAL A 515 -30.01 -32.31 61.22
N ALA A 516 -30.79 -32.78 62.20
CA ALA A 516 -31.18 -32.01 63.37
C ALA A 516 -30.00 -31.63 64.27
N LEU A 517 -29.13 -32.59 64.58
CA LEU A 517 -28.00 -32.40 65.48
C LEU A 517 -26.80 -31.69 64.83
N ARG A 518 -26.75 -31.65 63.50
CA ARG A 518 -25.71 -30.97 62.72
C ARG A 518 -26.11 -29.56 62.27
N LYS A 519 -27.23 -29.02 62.73
CA LYS A 519 -27.61 -27.64 62.41
C LYS A 519 -26.62 -26.64 62.98
N ASP A 520 -26.21 -25.70 62.13
CA ASP A 520 -25.45 -24.54 62.54
C ASP A 520 -26.27 -23.75 63.58
N GLY A 521 -25.81 -23.72 64.83
CA GLY A 521 -26.56 -23.10 65.94
C GLY A 521 -26.71 -23.96 67.19
N MET A 522 -26.36 -25.25 67.12
CA MET A 522 -26.31 -26.10 68.31
C MET A 522 -25.28 -25.57 69.33
N ARG A 523 -25.71 -25.42 70.58
CA ARG A 523 -24.95 -24.88 71.72
C ARG A 523 -25.22 -25.72 72.95
N ASP A 524 -24.43 -25.56 74.01
CA ASP A 524 -24.54 -26.34 75.24
C ASP A 524 -25.98 -26.41 75.79
N ARG A 525 -26.72 -25.29 75.76
CA ARG A 525 -28.15 -25.26 76.14
C ARG A 525 -29.04 -26.21 75.32
N HIS A 526 -28.77 -26.35 74.02
CA HIS A 526 -29.52 -27.22 73.11
C HIS A 526 -29.11 -28.69 73.33
N TRP A 527 -27.84 -28.96 73.57
CA TRP A 527 -27.34 -30.29 73.93
C TRP A 527 -27.89 -30.78 75.28
N GLN A 528 -28.07 -29.87 76.24
CA GLN A 528 -28.74 -30.17 77.51
C GLN A 528 -30.21 -30.57 77.28
N GLN A 529 -30.94 -29.81 76.45
CA GLN A 529 -32.33 -30.14 76.09
C GLN A 529 -32.44 -31.48 75.34
N VAL A 530 -31.49 -31.78 74.44
CA VAL A 530 -31.40 -33.09 73.77
C VAL A 530 -31.17 -34.19 74.80
N SER A 531 -30.26 -33.97 75.75
CA SER A 531 -29.94 -34.95 76.80
C SER A 531 -31.14 -35.23 77.72
N ASP A 532 -31.86 -34.18 78.11
CA ASP A 532 -33.07 -34.28 78.95
C ASP A 532 -34.19 -35.04 78.23
N LYS A 533 -34.37 -34.79 76.92
CA LYS A 533 -35.40 -35.45 76.11
C LYS A 533 -35.09 -36.92 75.83
N CYS A 534 -33.83 -37.25 75.61
CA CYS A 534 -33.41 -38.63 75.35
C CYS A 534 -33.15 -39.42 76.65
N SER A 535 -33.17 -38.77 77.82
CA SER A 535 -32.74 -39.34 79.10
C SER A 535 -31.32 -39.93 79.07
N VAL A 536 -30.45 -39.35 78.24
CA VAL A 536 -29.07 -39.79 78.01
C VAL A 536 -28.17 -38.56 77.93
N GLN A 537 -27.02 -38.58 78.59
CA GLN A 537 -26.04 -37.49 78.51
C GLN A 537 -25.35 -37.49 77.13
N VAL A 538 -25.66 -36.47 76.32
CA VAL A 538 -25.08 -36.30 74.97
C VAL A 538 -24.49 -34.91 74.86
N SER A 539 -23.20 -34.84 74.56
CA SER A 539 -22.51 -33.57 74.30
C SER A 539 -21.38 -33.75 73.28
N PRO A 540 -20.98 -32.70 72.55
CA PRO A 540 -19.82 -32.74 71.65
C PRO A 540 -18.49 -33.08 72.33
N ALA A 541 -18.42 -33.01 73.67
CA ALA A 541 -17.23 -33.30 74.46
C ALA A 541 -17.11 -34.80 74.85
N MET A 542 -18.06 -35.64 74.45
CA MET A 542 -18.01 -37.08 74.76
C MET A 542 -16.95 -37.80 73.90
N GLU A 543 -16.28 -38.81 74.48
CA GLU A 543 -15.18 -39.56 73.85
C GLU A 543 -15.60 -40.33 72.59
N ASP A 544 -16.84 -40.83 72.56
CA ASP A 544 -17.42 -41.59 71.44
C ASP A 544 -18.52 -40.79 70.70
N PHE A 545 -18.24 -39.54 70.32
CA PHE A 545 -19.19 -38.67 69.59
C PHE A 545 -19.37 -39.13 68.13
N THR A 546 -20.06 -40.25 67.93
CA THR A 546 -20.30 -40.91 66.65
C THR A 546 -21.79 -41.24 66.45
N LEU A 547 -22.23 -41.40 65.19
CA LEU A 547 -23.62 -41.78 64.92
C LEU A 547 -23.93 -43.17 65.49
N ARG A 548 -22.98 -44.12 65.42
CA ARG A 548 -23.15 -45.45 66.04
C ARG A 548 -23.54 -45.33 67.50
N ARG A 549 -22.82 -44.49 68.25
CA ARG A 549 -23.07 -44.30 69.68
C ARG A 549 -24.47 -43.71 69.92
N PHE A 550 -24.92 -42.77 69.09
CA PHE A 550 -26.27 -42.21 69.20
C PHE A 550 -27.36 -43.25 68.93
N LEU A 551 -27.11 -44.18 67.99
CA LEU A 551 -28.04 -45.28 67.72
C LEU A 551 -28.11 -46.27 68.88
N GLU A 552 -26.97 -46.65 69.48
CA GLU A 552 -26.90 -47.52 70.67
C GLU A 552 -27.62 -46.92 71.89
N LEU A 553 -27.57 -45.60 72.01
CA LEU A 553 -28.23 -44.84 73.07
C LEU A 553 -29.74 -44.64 72.81
N GLY A 554 -30.29 -45.24 71.75
CA GLY A 554 -31.73 -45.19 71.47
C GLY A 554 -32.23 -43.84 70.97
N MET A 555 -31.35 -42.90 70.58
CA MET A 555 -31.76 -41.54 70.20
C MET A 555 -32.66 -41.50 68.96
N HIS A 556 -32.66 -42.57 68.17
CA HIS A 556 -33.51 -42.73 67.00
C HIS A 556 -35.01 -42.87 67.34
N GLU A 557 -35.36 -43.19 68.59
CA GLU A 557 -36.77 -43.23 69.05
C GLU A 557 -37.32 -41.83 69.35
N SER A 558 -36.43 -40.84 69.58
CA SER A 558 -36.78 -39.46 69.94
C SER A 558 -36.49 -38.46 68.81
N VAL A 559 -36.43 -38.92 67.56
CA VAL A 559 -36.04 -38.12 66.38
C VAL A 559 -36.89 -36.86 66.21
N ASP A 560 -38.19 -36.93 66.44
CA ASP A 560 -39.09 -35.79 66.29
C ASP A 560 -38.79 -34.68 67.32
N ALA A 561 -38.56 -35.06 68.58
CA ALA A 561 -38.20 -34.13 69.64
C ALA A 561 -36.82 -33.49 69.40
N ILE A 562 -35.86 -34.27 68.92
CA ILE A 562 -34.51 -33.79 68.59
C ILE A 562 -34.56 -32.85 67.38
N SER A 563 -35.39 -33.16 66.38
CA SER A 563 -35.60 -32.33 65.20
C SER A 563 -36.19 -30.96 65.56
N GLU A 564 -37.14 -30.91 66.48
CA GLU A 564 -37.70 -29.65 66.98
C GLU A 564 -36.65 -28.78 67.68
N ILE A 565 -35.75 -29.38 68.48
CA ILE A 565 -34.66 -28.67 69.15
C ILE A 565 -33.65 -28.16 68.12
N GLY A 566 -33.27 -28.99 67.15
CA GLY A 566 -32.39 -28.59 66.04
C GLY A 566 -32.99 -27.43 65.25
N ASP A 567 -34.28 -27.47 64.94
CA ASP A 567 -35.00 -26.40 64.25
C ASP A 567 -34.97 -25.08 65.03
N LYS A 568 -35.18 -25.14 66.35
CA LYS A 568 -35.07 -23.97 67.24
C LYS A 568 -33.65 -23.41 67.20
N ALA A 569 -32.64 -24.25 67.34
CA ALA A 569 -31.23 -23.87 67.29
C ALA A 569 -30.85 -23.21 65.95
N GLY A 570 -31.30 -23.77 64.83
CA GLY A 570 -31.06 -23.21 63.50
C GLY A 570 -31.76 -21.86 63.27
N LYS A 571 -32.99 -21.71 63.76
CA LYS A 571 -33.71 -20.42 63.73
C LYS A 571 -33.01 -19.37 64.58
N GLU A 572 -32.59 -19.72 65.80
CA GLU A 572 -31.83 -18.84 66.68
C GLU A 572 -30.51 -18.39 66.03
N PHE A 573 -29.76 -19.32 65.43
CA PHE A 573 -28.51 -18.99 64.75
C PHE A 573 -28.72 -18.08 63.52
N SER A 574 -29.79 -18.31 62.74
CA SER A 574 -30.16 -17.43 61.63
C SER A 574 -30.49 -16.01 62.12
N ILE A 575 -31.27 -15.90 63.21
CA ILE A 575 -31.59 -14.62 63.86
C ILE A 575 -30.33 -13.94 64.38
N GLU A 576 -29.45 -14.67 65.06
CA GLU A 576 -28.18 -14.13 65.56
C GLU A 576 -27.25 -13.67 64.42
N LYS A 577 -27.17 -14.44 63.33
CA LYS A 577 -26.41 -14.06 62.14
C LYS A 577 -27.00 -12.83 61.47
N ALA A 578 -28.32 -12.72 61.38
CA ALA A 578 -29.03 -11.53 60.88
C ALA A 578 -28.77 -10.31 61.79
N LEU A 579 -28.87 -10.46 63.11
CA LEU A 579 -28.57 -9.42 64.09
C LEU A 579 -27.09 -9.01 64.08
N ALA A 580 -26.16 -9.95 63.92
CA ALA A 580 -24.74 -9.67 63.79
C ALA A 580 -24.42 -8.93 62.48
N LYS A 581 -25.08 -9.30 61.37
CA LYS A 581 -25.03 -8.57 60.11
C LYS A 581 -25.58 -7.16 60.29
N MET A 582 -26.76 -6.99 60.88
CA MET A 582 -27.36 -5.69 61.18
C MET A 582 -26.47 -4.83 62.09
N LYS A 583 -25.84 -5.39 63.13
CA LYS A 583 -24.88 -4.67 63.98
C LYS A 583 -23.63 -4.24 63.21
N ARG A 584 -23.09 -5.10 62.33
CA ARG A 584 -21.97 -4.73 61.45
C ARG A 584 -22.36 -3.62 60.47
N THR A 585 -23.52 -3.72 59.83
CA THR A 585 -24.02 -2.69 58.91
C THR A 585 -24.33 -1.37 59.64
N GLY A 586 -24.97 -1.42 60.81
CA GLY A 586 -25.26 -0.24 61.63
C GLY A 586 -23.99 0.45 62.14
N ARG A 587 -22.96 -0.31 62.49
CA ARG A 587 -21.65 0.23 62.88
C ARG A 587 -20.91 0.87 61.69
N ALA A 588 -21.04 0.29 60.49
CA ALA A 588 -20.54 0.89 59.25
C ALA A 588 -21.27 2.20 58.89
N SER A 589 -22.59 2.26 59.08
CA SER A 589 -23.40 3.48 58.87
C SER A 589 -23.12 4.58 59.91
N SER A 590 -22.79 4.22 61.16
CA SER A 590 -22.36 5.22 62.17
C SER A 590 -20.96 5.79 61.89
N LEU A 591 -20.08 5.02 61.24
CA LEU A 591 -18.75 5.47 60.83
C LEU A 591 -18.78 6.41 59.60
N THR A 592 -19.80 6.32 58.75
CA THR A 592 -20.01 7.26 57.64
C THR A 592 -20.78 8.52 58.07
N SER A 593 -21.66 8.45 59.06
CA SER A 593 -22.37 9.62 59.63
C SER A 593 -21.46 10.57 60.44
N GLY A 594 -20.32 10.11 60.96
CA GLY A 594 -19.36 10.93 61.70
C GLY A 594 -18.38 11.73 60.84
N ARG A 595 -18.50 11.65 59.50
CA ARG A 595 -17.60 12.30 58.55
C ARG A 595 -18.38 12.95 57.40
N SER A 596 -19.31 13.84 57.73
CA SER A 596 -19.89 14.79 56.77
C SER A 596 -19.52 16.21 57.19
N THR A 597 -18.41 16.69 56.64
CA THR A 597 -18.03 18.11 56.59
C THR A 597 -19.11 18.91 55.87
N ALA A 598 -19.50 20.04 56.46
CA ALA A 598 -20.38 21.03 55.85
C ALA A 598 -19.89 21.47 54.46
N PRO A 599 -20.76 21.56 53.44
CA PRO A 599 -20.47 22.32 52.23
C PRO A 599 -20.94 23.77 52.41
N GLN A 600 -20.03 24.73 52.23
CA GLN A 600 -20.37 26.13 52.00
C GLN A 600 -21.20 26.24 50.71
N THR A 601 -22.46 26.65 50.82
CA THR A 601 -23.28 27.04 49.66
C THR A 601 -23.27 28.56 49.54
N HIS A 602 -22.63 29.03 48.47
CA HIS A 602 -22.73 30.41 47.98
C HIS A 602 -24.18 30.75 47.61
N ILE A 603 -24.61 31.93 48.06
CA ILE A 603 -25.90 32.55 47.78
C ILE A 603 -25.95 32.97 46.30
N SER A 604 -26.99 32.54 45.57
CA SER A 604 -27.50 33.28 44.41
C SER A 604 -29.03 33.31 44.46
N SER A 605 -29.54 34.53 44.42
CA SER A 605 -30.93 34.96 44.51
C SER A 605 -31.77 34.72 43.24
N ARG A 606 -33.10 34.86 43.41
CA ARG A 606 -34.19 35.01 42.41
C ARG A 606 -34.71 33.66 41.86
N ASP A 607 -36.01 33.36 41.80
CA ASP A 607 -37.21 34.19 41.73
C ASP A 607 -38.42 33.55 42.44
N ARG A 608 -39.34 34.41 42.86
CA ARG A 608 -40.74 34.11 43.21
C ARG A 608 -41.53 33.84 41.92
N THR A 609 -42.39 32.83 41.91
CA THR A 609 -43.80 33.00 41.50
C THR A 609 -44.64 31.78 41.87
N THR A 610 -45.81 32.08 42.43
CA THR A 610 -47.10 31.34 42.46
C THR A 610 -47.17 29.99 43.17
#